data_AF-A0A7V4QDH7-F1
#
_entry.id   AF-A0A7V4QDH7-F1
#
_cell.length_a   1.000
_cell.length_b   1.000
_cell.length_c   1.000
_cell.angle_alpha   90.00
_cell.angle_beta   90.00
_cell.angle_gamma   90.00
#
_symmetry.space_group_name_H-M   'P 1'
#
loop_
_entity.id
_entity.type
_entity.pdbx_description
1 polymer ?
#
loop_
_entity_poly.entity_id
_entity_poly.type
_entity_poly.pdbx_seq_one_letter_code
_entity_poly.pdbx_strand_id
1 'polypeptide(L)'
;MIRLLVILVFFYIELFAIQYKSIEFKGNDTFFSQTLLDVLGIKKKPVFSGFKKDENISVDDITDLKDRIVDFYNSKGFYKCEVAYEEQDNILIFVIKEDEPVRIVSFTTEVPSSLKSYLTMKVGDIFDADKYVEMKTLVRRNLDESGYPKAKIVSSAIISIDPYRADLDLNITNYKQTKIAKLILPNIPRISKDAIRNKLTFKEGDTFDIRELEKSRENLYMTDIFSTVKLDIENEDSEDENVTVAVNLDKAKEKSIKTSIGYSTDEGPRVKFSWIDKNMFDDFRRLETSLNIMQYT
;
A
#
# COMPACT_ATOMS: atom_id res chain seq x y z
N MET A 1 7.19 3.98 69.58
CA MET A 1 7.65 3.72 68.20
C MET A 1 6.43 3.87 67.29
N ILE A 2 6.21 5.07 66.73
CA ILE A 2 5.01 5.41 65.93
C ILE A 2 5.29 4.98 64.49
N ARG A 3 4.53 4.01 63.97
CA ARG A 3 4.57 3.65 62.55
C ARG A 3 3.67 4.62 61.78
N LEU A 4 4.31 5.52 61.03
CA LEU A 4 3.64 6.41 60.08
C LEU A 4 3.21 5.57 58.87
N LEU A 5 1.91 5.45 58.63
CA LEU A 5 1.37 4.77 57.47
C LEU A 5 1.20 5.81 56.36
N VAL A 6 2.07 5.77 55.36
CA VAL A 6 2.01 6.63 54.17
C VAL A 6 0.99 6.03 53.20
N ILE A 7 -0.13 6.70 52.99
CA ILE A 7 -1.13 6.35 51.97
C ILE A 7 -0.75 7.09 50.70
N LEU A 8 -0.28 6.36 49.70
CA LEU A 8 -0.07 6.84 48.33
C LEU A 8 -1.42 6.81 47.60
N VAL A 9 -2.02 7.99 47.43
CA VAL A 9 -3.22 8.16 46.60
C VAL A 9 -2.78 8.50 45.19
N PHE A 10 -2.93 7.55 44.26
CA PHE A 10 -2.76 7.80 42.83
C PHE A 10 -4.02 8.48 42.29
N PHE A 11 -3.91 9.77 41.96
CA PHE A 11 -4.91 10.46 41.16
C PHE A 11 -4.74 10.05 39.69
N TYR A 12 -5.58 9.13 39.21
CA TYR A 12 -5.76 8.91 37.78
C TYR A 12 -6.66 10.03 37.26
N ILE A 13 -6.09 10.97 36.50
CA ILE A 13 -6.87 11.89 35.68
C ILE A 13 -7.11 11.16 34.37
N GLU A 14 -8.29 10.56 34.21
CA GLU A 14 -8.77 10.19 32.88
C GLU A 14 -9.05 11.50 32.12
N LEU A 15 -8.26 11.79 31.07
CA LEU A 15 -8.68 12.74 30.06
C LEU A 15 -9.93 12.14 29.40
N PHE A 16 -11.11 12.62 29.77
CA PHE A 16 -12.33 12.28 29.06
C PHE A 16 -12.24 12.84 27.64
N ALA A 17 -12.27 11.97 26.64
CA ALA A 17 -12.38 12.38 25.25
C ALA A 17 -13.66 13.20 25.04
N ILE A 18 -13.53 14.34 24.37
CA ILE A 18 -14.66 15.26 24.14
C ILE A 18 -15.55 14.62 23.08
N GLN A 19 -16.86 14.61 23.34
CA GLN A 19 -17.84 13.92 22.50
C GLN A 19 -18.61 14.94 21.66
N TYR A 20 -18.37 14.98 20.36
CA TYR A 20 -19.11 15.85 19.44
C TYR A 20 -20.22 15.09 18.71
N LYS A 21 -21.33 15.75 18.45
CA LYS A 21 -22.44 15.19 17.66
C LYS A 21 -22.08 15.11 16.18
N SER A 22 -21.38 16.12 15.68
CA SER A 22 -20.92 16.24 14.30
C SER A 22 -19.67 17.11 14.22
N ILE A 23 -18.93 16.93 13.12
CA ILE A 23 -17.86 17.82 12.70
C ILE A 23 -18.28 18.47 11.39
N GLU A 24 -18.12 19.78 11.32
CA GLU A 24 -18.47 20.60 10.15
C GLU A 24 -17.28 21.44 9.70
N PHE A 25 -17.34 21.90 8.45
CA PHE A 25 -16.29 22.68 7.82
C PHE A 25 -16.90 23.93 7.17
N LYS A 26 -16.21 25.06 7.29
CA LYS A 26 -16.57 26.32 6.64
C LYS A 26 -15.33 26.87 5.92
N GLY A 27 -15.52 27.41 4.72
CA GLY A 27 -14.45 27.98 3.90
C GLY A 27 -13.63 26.96 3.09
N ASN A 28 -14.07 25.70 3.05
CA ASN A 28 -13.52 24.68 2.17
C ASN A 28 -14.14 24.78 0.76
N ASP A 29 -13.69 25.75 -0.03
CA ASP A 29 -14.24 26.01 -1.37
C ASP A 29 -13.67 25.05 -2.42
N THR A 30 -12.40 24.63 -2.27
CA THR A 30 -11.72 23.74 -3.22
C THR A 30 -12.08 22.26 -2.99
N PHE A 31 -12.25 21.84 -1.74
CA PHE A 31 -12.46 20.44 -1.38
C PHE A 31 -13.81 20.21 -0.69
N PHE A 32 -14.47 19.10 -1.04
CA PHE A 32 -15.71 18.71 -0.37
C PHE A 32 -15.46 18.34 1.09
N SER A 33 -16.41 18.70 1.96
CA SER A 33 -16.36 18.35 3.39
C SER A 33 -16.22 16.85 3.64
N GLN A 34 -16.71 16.00 2.73
CA GLN A 34 -16.53 14.55 2.83
C GLN A 34 -15.06 14.14 2.74
N THR A 35 -14.29 14.76 1.84
CA THR A 35 -12.86 14.51 1.70
C THR A 35 -12.13 14.85 3.00
N LEU A 36 -12.50 15.96 3.63
CA LEU A 36 -11.92 16.37 4.90
C LEU A 36 -12.30 15.41 6.04
N LEU A 37 -13.54 14.91 6.09
CA LEU A 37 -13.93 13.86 7.04
C LEU A 37 -13.10 12.57 6.85
N ASP A 38 -12.84 12.18 5.61
CA ASP A 38 -12.05 11.00 5.29
C ASP A 38 -10.58 11.18 5.72
N VAL A 39 -10.01 12.39 5.55
CA VAL A 39 -8.68 12.78 6.07
C VAL A 39 -8.60 12.66 7.59
N LEU A 40 -9.67 13.02 8.30
CA LEU A 40 -9.78 12.84 9.75
C LEU A 40 -10.01 11.38 10.15
N GLY A 41 -10.20 10.46 9.21
CA GLY A 41 -10.54 9.05 9.47
C GLY A 41 -11.97 8.84 9.95
N ILE A 42 -12.85 9.83 9.79
CA ILE A 42 -14.23 9.81 10.28
C ILE A 42 -15.11 9.24 9.17
N LYS A 43 -15.41 7.94 9.30
CA LYS A 43 -16.27 7.23 8.34
C LYS A 43 -17.72 7.73 8.45
N LYS A 44 -18.30 8.12 7.31
CA LYS A 44 -19.73 8.46 7.25
C LYS A 44 -20.59 7.23 7.58
N LYS A 45 -21.71 7.45 8.26
CA LYS A 45 -22.71 6.40 8.50
C LYS A 45 -23.27 5.91 7.15
N PRO A 46 -23.35 4.59 6.90
CA PRO A 46 -23.98 4.08 5.70
C PRO A 46 -25.48 4.40 5.71
N VAL A 47 -25.98 4.92 4.58
CA VAL A 47 -27.37 5.39 4.37
C VAL A 47 -28.42 4.29 4.63
N PHE A 48 -28.04 3.02 4.58
CA PHE A 48 -28.90 1.85 4.83
C PHE A 48 -28.82 1.26 6.25
N SER A 49 -28.22 1.94 7.23
CA SER A 49 -28.12 1.44 8.61
C SER A 49 -29.36 1.74 9.45
N GLY A 50 -30.48 1.07 9.17
CA GLY A 50 -31.77 1.27 9.86
C GLY A 50 -31.82 0.97 11.37
N PHE A 51 -30.70 0.73 12.07
CA PHE A 51 -30.69 0.34 13.49
C PHE A 51 -29.46 0.77 14.30
N LYS A 52 -28.54 1.61 13.78
CA LYS A 52 -27.41 2.08 14.60
C LYS A 52 -27.75 3.40 15.32
N LYS A 53 -27.66 3.36 16.65
CA LYS A 53 -27.75 4.52 17.55
C LYS A 53 -26.72 5.56 17.12
N ASP A 54 -27.07 6.84 17.18
CA ASP A 54 -26.14 7.92 16.89
C ASP A 54 -24.96 7.86 17.87
N GLU A 55 -23.84 7.32 17.41
CA GLU A 55 -22.57 7.39 18.14
C GLU A 55 -22.01 8.79 17.97
N ASN A 56 -21.73 9.44 19.11
CA ASN A 56 -20.96 10.67 19.16
C ASN A 56 -19.53 10.40 18.70
N ILE A 57 -18.91 11.42 18.11
CA ILE A 57 -17.53 11.39 17.66
C ILE A 57 -16.66 11.71 18.87
N SER A 58 -15.89 10.73 19.31
CA SER A 58 -14.85 10.90 20.32
C SER A 58 -13.67 11.64 19.69
N VAL A 59 -13.38 12.84 20.19
CA VAL A 59 -12.22 13.62 19.78
C VAL A 59 -11.24 13.65 20.95
N ASP A 60 -10.09 13.03 20.72
CA ASP A 60 -9.02 12.94 21.72
C ASP A 60 -8.13 14.21 21.69
N ASP A 61 -7.80 14.71 20.50
CA ASP A 61 -7.02 15.93 20.29
C ASP A 61 -7.51 16.71 19.06
N ILE A 62 -8.10 17.89 19.29
CA ILE A 62 -8.58 18.78 18.21
C ILE A 62 -7.40 19.34 17.40
N THR A 63 -6.23 19.50 18.03
CA THR A 63 -5.02 20.03 17.39
C THR A 63 -4.50 19.06 16.34
N ASP A 64 -4.45 17.76 16.65
CA ASP A 64 -4.09 16.72 15.68
C ASP A 64 -5.05 16.71 14.47
N LEU A 65 -6.37 16.83 14.71
CA LEU A 65 -7.35 16.92 13.62
C LEU A 65 -7.10 18.17 12.76
N LYS A 66 -6.85 19.32 13.37
CA LYS A 66 -6.48 20.55 12.67
C LYS A 66 -5.23 20.35 11.82
N ASP A 67 -4.17 19.79 12.39
CA ASP A 67 -2.88 19.59 11.73
C ASP A 67 -3.02 18.66 10.52
N ARG A 68 -3.83 17.60 10.61
CA ARG A 68 -4.15 16.74 9.46
C ARG A 68 -4.85 17.49 8.32
N ILE A 69 -5.74 18.43 8.63
CA ILE A 69 -6.38 19.28 7.62
C ILE A 69 -5.33 20.18 6.97
N VAL A 70 -4.49 20.85 7.77
CA VAL A 70 -3.40 21.70 7.27
C VAL A 70 -2.45 20.90 6.38
N ASP A 71 -2.02 19.71 6.81
CA ASP A 71 -1.14 18.83 6.04
C ASP A 71 -1.77 18.38 4.73
N PHE A 72 -3.07 18.08 4.73
CA PHE A 72 -3.82 17.79 3.51
C PHE A 72 -3.82 18.99 2.55
N TYR A 73 -4.14 20.19 3.02
CA TYR A 73 -4.12 21.38 2.17
C TYR A 73 -2.71 21.70 1.64
N ASN A 74 -1.68 21.53 2.48
CA ASN A 74 -0.28 21.66 2.08
C ASN A 74 0.08 20.66 0.97
N SER A 75 -0.34 19.38 1.10
CA SER A 75 -0.10 18.37 0.07
C SER A 75 -0.82 18.70 -1.25
N LYS A 76 -1.90 19.46 -1.19
CA LYS A 76 -2.64 19.96 -2.36
C LYS A 76 -2.20 21.33 -2.88
N GLY A 77 -1.10 21.87 -2.34
CA GLY A 77 -0.48 23.10 -2.84
C GLY A 77 -0.91 24.38 -2.13
N PHE A 78 -1.77 24.30 -1.11
CA PHE A 78 -2.28 25.44 -0.33
C PHE A 78 -1.44 25.68 0.92
N TYR A 79 -0.18 26.08 0.74
CA TYR A 79 0.81 26.17 1.82
C TYR A 79 0.56 27.27 2.86
N LYS A 80 -0.28 28.25 2.52
CA LYS A 80 -0.69 29.33 3.44
C LYS A 80 -2.09 29.10 4.01
N CYS A 81 -2.62 27.89 3.89
CA CYS A 81 -3.91 27.54 4.45
C CYS A 81 -3.89 27.74 5.98
N GLU A 82 -4.86 28.51 6.47
CA GLU A 82 -5.07 28.70 7.90
C GLU A 82 -6.32 27.95 8.34
N VAL A 83 -6.19 27.15 9.39
CA VAL A 83 -7.31 26.41 9.99
C VAL A 83 -7.49 26.85 11.43
N ALA A 84 -8.69 27.35 11.73
CA ALA A 84 -9.18 27.62 13.08
C ALA A 84 -10.33 26.64 13.42
N TYR A 85 -10.74 26.61 14.68
CA TYR A 85 -11.90 25.82 15.09
C TYR A 85 -12.76 26.61 16.08
N GLU A 86 -14.05 26.30 16.06
CA GLU A 86 -15.06 26.83 16.98
C GLU A 86 -15.93 25.67 17.48
N GLU A 87 -16.30 25.71 18.75
CA GLU A 87 -17.19 24.74 19.37
C GLU A 87 -18.55 25.40 19.62
N GLN A 88 -19.62 24.85 19.02
CA GLN A 88 -20.98 25.37 19.18
C GLN A 88 -22.00 24.24 19.30
N ASP A 89 -22.84 24.24 20.34
CA ASP A 89 -23.95 23.28 20.50
C ASP A 89 -23.55 21.80 20.32
N ASN A 90 -22.38 21.41 20.84
CA ASN A 90 -21.78 20.07 20.71
C ASN A 90 -21.37 19.69 19.27
N ILE A 91 -21.15 20.70 18.41
CA ILE A 91 -20.62 20.58 17.05
C ILE A 91 -19.23 21.23 17.02
N LEU A 92 -18.25 20.52 16.46
CA LEU A 92 -16.92 21.06 16.20
C LEU A 92 -16.87 21.59 14.77
N ILE A 93 -16.63 22.89 14.60
CA ILE A 93 -16.61 23.54 13.30
C ILE A 93 -15.18 23.97 12.98
N PHE A 94 -14.59 23.41 11.93
CA PHE A 94 -13.31 23.89 11.40
C PHE A 94 -13.56 25.04 10.41
N VAL A 95 -12.95 26.19 10.67
CA VAL A 95 -12.99 27.37 9.81
C VAL A 95 -11.68 27.43 9.05
N ILE A 96 -11.76 27.24 7.74
CA ILE A 96 -10.62 27.11 6.83
C ILE A 96 -10.53 28.37 5.97
N LYS A 97 -9.31 28.90 5.83
CA LYS A 97 -8.96 29.91 4.84
C LYS A 97 -7.89 29.32 3.94
N GLU A 98 -8.28 28.93 2.73
CA GLU A 98 -7.41 28.15 1.83
C GLU A 98 -6.21 28.97 1.29
N ASP A 99 -6.42 30.27 1.04
CA ASP A 99 -5.49 31.15 0.32
C ASP A 99 -5.20 30.68 -1.13
N GLU A 100 -4.36 31.40 -1.87
CA GLU A 100 -3.98 31.04 -3.23
C GLU A 100 -3.10 29.77 -3.26
N PRO A 101 -3.36 28.84 -4.20
CA PRO A 101 -2.54 27.65 -4.36
C PRO A 101 -1.23 27.95 -5.09
N VAL A 102 -0.18 27.23 -4.71
CA VAL A 102 1.07 27.18 -5.48
C VAL A 102 0.81 26.52 -6.85
N ARG A 103 1.22 27.20 -7.92
CA ARG A 103 1.10 26.70 -9.30
C ARG A 103 2.45 26.32 -9.89
N ILE A 104 2.45 25.32 -10.75
CA ILE A 104 3.63 24.89 -11.49
C ILE A 104 3.95 25.94 -12.55
N VAL A 105 5.05 26.67 -12.39
CA VAL A 105 5.46 27.72 -13.34
C VAL A 105 6.50 27.20 -14.32
N SER A 106 7.34 26.26 -13.90
CA SER A 106 8.27 25.57 -14.78
C SER A 106 8.23 24.06 -14.55
N PHE A 107 8.38 23.32 -15.65
CA PHE A 107 8.57 21.87 -15.59
C PHE A 107 9.62 21.46 -16.63
N THR A 108 10.87 21.32 -16.20
CA THR A 108 11.97 20.88 -17.06
C THR A 108 12.00 19.36 -17.10
N THR A 109 11.89 18.79 -18.31
CA THR A 109 11.85 17.34 -18.48
C THR A 109 12.89 16.87 -19.48
N GLU A 110 13.88 16.12 -19.01
CA GLU A 110 14.85 15.40 -19.84
C GLU A 110 14.49 13.92 -19.81
N VAL A 111 13.39 13.56 -20.48
CA VAL A 111 12.87 12.19 -20.52
C VAL A 111 12.76 11.65 -21.95
N PRO A 112 12.96 10.34 -22.14
CA PRO A 112 12.64 9.64 -23.39
C PRO A 112 11.20 9.88 -23.85
N SER A 113 10.99 9.92 -25.16
CA SER A 113 9.66 10.18 -25.75
C SER A 113 8.60 9.15 -25.36
N SER A 114 8.99 7.90 -25.10
CA SER A 114 8.12 6.84 -24.60
C SER A 114 7.49 7.15 -23.23
N LEU A 115 8.12 8.03 -22.45
CA LEU A 115 7.70 8.34 -21.08
C LEU A 115 6.84 9.61 -20.96
N LYS A 116 6.73 10.40 -22.03
CA LYS A 116 5.99 11.67 -22.02
C LYS A 116 4.51 11.50 -21.65
N SER A 117 3.88 10.39 -22.03
CA SER A 117 2.48 10.12 -21.69
C SER A 117 2.24 9.86 -20.20
N TYR A 118 3.29 9.54 -19.43
CA TYR A 118 3.20 9.31 -17.99
C TYR A 118 3.47 10.58 -17.17
N LEU A 119 3.82 11.69 -17.82
CA LEU A 119 3.93 13.00 -17.18
C LEU A 119 2.53 13.59 -17.03
N THR A 120 1.88 13.29 -15.91
CA THR A 120 0.48 13.67 -15.63
C THR A 120 0.30 15.12 -15.20
N MET A 121 1.39 15.81 -14.87
CA MET A 121 1.40 17.21 -14.43
C MET A 121 1.95 18.12 -15.54
N LYS A 122 1.44 19.34 -15.63
CA LYS A 122 1.89 20.34 -16.61
C LYS A 122 2.00 21.73 -15.99
N VAL A 123 2.73 22.60 -16.68
CA VAL A 123 2.80 24.03 -16.34
C VAL A 123 1.40 24.63 -16.31
N GLY A 124 1.10 25.39 -15.24
CA GLY A 124 -0.19 26.01 -14.96
C GLY A 124 -1.07 25.25 -13.97
N ASP A 125 -0.83 23.94 -13.78
CA ASP A 125 -1.58 23.16 -12.79
C ASP A 125 -1.24 23.62 -11.36
N ILE A 126 -2.17 23.38 -10.43
CA ILE A 126 -1.89 23.47 -8.99
C ILE A 126 -0.89 22.35 -8.63
N PHE A 127 0.13 22.70 -7.86
CA PHE A 127 1.08 21.70 -7.37
C PHE A 127 0.38 20.78 -6.36
N ASP A 128 0.32 19.49 -6.68
CA ASP A 128 -0.20 18.45 -5.80
C ASP A 128 0.93 17.43 -5.56
N ALA A 129 1.35 17.32 -4.30
CA ALA A 129 2.45 16.45 -3.88
C ALA A 129 2.12 14.97 -4.13
N ASP A 130 0.88 14.55 -3.94
CA ASP A 130 0.46 13.17 -4.16
C ASP A 130 0.53 12.85 -5.66
N LYS A 131 0.05 13.76 -6.51
CA LYS A 131 0.16 13.60 -7.97
C LYS A 131 1.61 13.59 -8.44
N TYR A 132 2.48 14.37 -7.81
CA TYR A 132 3.91 14.36 -8.13
C TYR A 132 4.56 13.02 -7.79
N VAL A 133 4.23 12.45 -6.63
CA VAL A 133 4.68 11.10 -6.25
C VAL A 133 4.10 10.04 -7.19
N GLU A 134 2.80 10.11 -7.48
CA GLU A 134 2.11 9.18 -8.38
C GLU A 134 2.73 9.20 -9.79
N MET A 135 2.97 10.38 -10.35
CA MET A 135 3.65 10.55 -11.64
C MET A 135 5.01 9.85 -11.65
N LYS A 136 5.84 10.05 -10.61
CA LYS A 136 7.14 9.36 -10.50
C LYS A 136 6.99 7.85 -10.40
N THR A 137 5.99 7.36 -9.67
CA THR A 137 5.68 5.93 -9.57
C THR A 137 5.27 5.36 -10.93
N LEU A 138 4.43 6.07 -11.70
CA LEU A 138 4.03 5.66 -13.05
C LEU A 138 5.23 5.61 -14.02
N VAL A 139 6.09 6.63 -13.98
CA VAL A 139 7.33 6.67 -14.76
C VAL A 139 8.24 5.50 -14.37
N ARG A 140 8.45 5.26 -13.07
CA ARG A 140 9.28 4.14 -12.60
C ARG A 140 8.71 2.79 -13.03
N ARG A 141 7.40 2.61 -12.87
CA ARG A 141 6.71 1.39 -13.29
C ARG A 141 6.91 1.14 -14.79
N ASN A 142 6.76 2.16 -15.63
CA ASN A 142 6.98 1.98 -17.06
C ASN A 142 8.44 1.65 -17.41
N LEU A 143 9.41 2.24 -16.72
CA LEU A 143 10.83 1.89 -16.87
C LEU A 143 11.05 0.40 -16.56
N ASP A 144 10.50 -0.08 -15.46
CA ASP A 144 10.60 -1.48 -15.03
C ASP A 144 9.92 -2.46 -16.01
N GLU A 145 8.76 -2.09 -16.55
CA GLU A 145 8.04 -2.89 -17.55
C GLU A 145 8.69 -2.88 -18.94
N SER A 146 9.48 -1.84 -19.23
CA SER A 146 10.12 -1.66 -20.54
C SER A 146 11.58 -2.11 -20.56
N GLY A 147 12.07 -2.70 -19.47
CA GLY A 147 13.41 -3.27 -19.37
C GLY A 147 14.51 -2.29 -18.98
N TYR A 148 14.17 -1.24 -18.24
CA TYR A 148 15.10 -0.24 -17.71
C TYR A 148 15.12 -0.22 -16.16
N PRO A 149 15.30 -1.36 -15.46
CA PRO A 149 15.31 -1.39 -14.00
C PRO A 149 16.43 -0.54 -13.39
N LYS A 150 17.56 -0.39 -14.11
CA LYS A 150 18.68 0.41 -13.62
C LYS A 150 18.55 1.91 -13.91
N ALA A 151 17.48 2.35 -14.56
CA ALA A 151 17.27 3.77 -14.86
C ALA A 151 16.96 4.55 -13.57
N LYS A 152 17.69 5.65 -13.37
CA LYS A 152 17.54 6.49 -12.17
C LYS A 152 16.72 7.72 -12.50
N ILE A 153 15.65 7.92 -11.74
CA ILE A 153 14.81 9.12 -11.81
C ILE A 153 15.42 10.16 -10.88
N VAL A 154 16.00 11.20 -11.47
CA VAL A 154 16.52 12.38 -10.75
C VAL A 154 15.45 13.46 -10.87
N SER A 155 14.82 13.80 -9.76
CA SER A 155 13.70 14.74 -9.75
C SER A 155 13.77 15.72 -8.60
N SER A 156 13.41 16.97 -8.83
CA SER A 156 13.29 18.03 -7.83
C SER A 156 11.91 18.71 -7.94
N ALA A 157 11.44 19.23 -6.81
CA ALA A 157 10.30 20.11 -6.73
C ALA A 157 10.65 21.25 -5.76
N ILE A 158 10.88 22.44 -6.31
CA ILE A 158 11.20 23.63 -5.53
C ILE A 158 9.91 24.43 -5.36
N ILE A 159 9.48 24.60 -4.11
CA ILE A 159 8.25 25.30 -3.76
C ILE A 159 8.60 26.66 -3.15
N SER A 160 8.11 27.72 -3.78
CA SER A 160 8.18 29.11 -3.31
C SER A 160 6.80 29.54 -2.85
N ILE A 161 6.61 29.66 -1.54
CA ILE A 161 5.34 30.06 -0.92
C ILE A 161 4.99 31.53 -1.26
N ASP A 162 6.00 32.36 -1.50
CA ASP A 162 5.88 33.71 -2.03
C ASP A 162 6.85 33.79 -3.23
N PRO A 163 6.37 33.81 -4.50
CA PRO A 163 5.06 34.25 -4.98
C PRO A 163 4.12 33.10 -5.46
N TYR A 164 3.89 32.06 -4.65
CA TYR A 164 3.03 30.90 -4.99
C TYR A 164 3.47 30.10 -6.23
N ARG A 165 4.75 29.72 -6.27
CA ARG A 165 5.38 29.11 -7.45
C ARG A 165 6.00 27.75 -7.13
N ALA A 166 5.77 26.78 -8.01
CA ALA A 166 6.50 25.51 -8.04
C ALA A 166 7.34 25.39 -9.33
N ASP A 167 8.58 24.98 -9.15
CA ASP A 167 9.52 24.66 -10.23
C ASP A 167 9.88 23.18 -10.13
N LEU A 168 9.56 22.43 -11.17
CA LEU A 168 9.76 20.98 -11.20
C LEU A 168 10.87 20.63 -12.20
N ASP A 169 11.75 19.72 -11.81
CA ASP A 169 12.66 19.07 -12.75
C ASP A 169 12.51 17.56 -12.66
N LEU A 170 12.57 16.90 -13.80
CA LEU A 170 12.60 15.44 -13.90
C LEU A 170 13.52 15.00 -15.03
N ASN A 171 14.56 14.27 -14.68
CA ASN A 171 15.57 13.72 -15.57
C ASN A 171 15.68 12.21 -15.35
N ILE A 172 15.87 11.47 -16.44
CA ILE A 172 16.14 10.03 -16.39
C ILE A 172 17.56 9.77 -16.84
N THR A 173 18.36 9.21 -15.94
CA THR A 173 19.73 8.81 -16.22
C THR A 173 19.83 7.28 -16.28
N ASN A 174 20.89 6.77 -16.90
CA ASN A 174 21.10 5.33 -17.10
C ASN A 174 19.96 4.61 -17.87
N TYR A 175 19.44 5.25 -18.91
CA TYR A 175 18.36 4.73 -19.76
C TYR A 175 18.87 3.68 -20.75
N LYS A 176 19.31 2.52 -20.24
CA LYS A 176 19.82 1.39 -21.01
C LYS A 176 18.99 0.14 -20.74
N GLN A 177 18.70 -0.61 -21.80
CA GLN A 177 17.95 -1.86 -21.69
C GLN A 177 18.82 -2.92 -21.01
N THR A 178 18.28 -3.56 -19.99
CA THR A 178 18.98 -4.51 -19.14
C THR A 178 18.42 -5.90 -19.37
N LYS A 179 19.30 -6.90 -19.40
CA LYS A 179 18.92 -8.32 -19.45
C LYS A 179 19.11 -8.99 -18.10
N ILE A 180 18.41 -10.10 -17.91
CA ILE A 180 18.63 -11.00 -16.80
C ILE A 180 19.85 -11.87 -17.13
N ALA A 181 21.02 -11.52 -16.60
CA ALA A 181 22.24 -12.28 -16.87
C ALA A 181 22.24 -13.65 -16.18
N LYS A 182 21.69 -13.72 -14.98
CA LYS A 182 21.74 -14.91 -14.14
C LYS A 182 20.52 -15.03 -13.25
N LEU A 183 20.05 -16.26 -13.07
CA LEU A 183 19.05 -16.65 -12.10
C LEU A 183 19.75 -17.47 -11.00
N ILE A 184 19.66 -17.00 -9.77
CA ILE A 184 20.17 -17.76 -8.62
C ILE A 184 19.03 -18.18 -7.69
N LEU A 185 19.20 -19.35 -7.09
CA LEU A 185 18.30 -19.91 -6.10
C LEU A 185 19.13 -20.16 -4.83
N PRO A 186 19.30 -19.16 -3.93
CA PRO A 186 20.27 -19.24 -2.83
C PRO A 186 19.90 -20.31 -1.80
N ASN A 187 18.62 -20.34 -1.41
CA ASN A 187 18.09 -21.25 -0.40
C ASN A 187 17.02 -22.15 -1.04
N ILE A 188 17.48 -23.24 -1.66
CA ILE A 188 16.57 -24.16 -2.37
C ILE A 188 16.04 -25.19 -1.38
N PRO A 189 14.74 -25.21 -1.07
CA PRO A 189 14.15 -26.30 -0.31
C PRO A 189 14.24 -27.60 -1.12
N ARG A 190 13.93 -28.75 -0.49
CA ARG A 190 13.90 -30.06 -1.15
C ARG A 190 12.79 -30.13 -2.22
N ILE A 191 13.09 -29.56 -3.39
CA ILE A 191 12.24 -29.38 -4.58
C ILE A 191 13.20 -29.31 -5.78
N SER A 192 12.80 -29.89 -6.92
CA SER A 192 13.60 -29.82 -8.14
C SER A 192 13.80 -28.38 -8.62
N LYS A 193 15.04 -28.00 -8.96
CA LYS A 193 15.34 -26.69 -9.56
C LYS A 193 14.58 -26.47 -10.87
N ASP A 194 14.39 -27.52 -11.65
CA ASP A 194 13.69 -27.43 -12.93
C ASP A 194 12.19 -27.27 -12.74
N ALA A 195 11.62 -27.88 -11.68
CA ALA A 195 10.24 -27.61 -11.30
C ALA A 195 10.05 -26.12 -10.95
N ILE A 196 10.95 -25.54 -10.14
CA ILE A 196 10.93 -24.11 -9.81
C ILE A 196 11.04 -23.26 -11.09
N ARG A 197 12.02 -23.55 -11.96
CA ARG A 197 12.21 -22.82 -13.23
C ARG A 197 10.99 -22.89 -14.14
N ASN A 198 10.29 -24.02 -14.19
CA ASN A 198 9.05 -24.17 -14.98
C ASN A 198 7.88 -23.31 -14.46
N LYS A 199 7.96 -22.77 -13.25
CA LYS A 199 6.99 -21.81 -12.71
C LYS A 199 7.38 -20.35 -12.99
N LEU A 200 8.64 -20.10 -13.36
CA LEU A 200 9.10 -18.79 -13.78
C LEU A 200 8.66 -18.52 -15.22
N THR A 201 8.33 -17.27 -15.51
CA THR A 201 7.89 -16.81 -16.82
C THR A 201 8.98 -16.04 -17.58
N PHE A 202 10.10 -15.78 -16.92
CA PHE A 202 11.35 -15.26 -17.50
C PHE A 202 12.47 -16.31 -17.45
N LYS A 203 13.53 -16.07 -18.22
CA LYS A 203 14.74 -16.89 -18.28
C LYS A 203 15.99 -16.02 -18.32
N GLU A 204 17.13 -16.65 -18.06
CA GLU A 204 18.44 -16.03 -18.30
C GLU A 204 18.57 -15.64 -19.78
N GLY A 205 19.05 -14.42 -20.04
CA GLY A 205 19.17 -13.83 -21.37
C GLY A 205 17.96 -13.00 -21.82
N ASP A 206 16.82 -13.12 -21.14
CA ASP A 206 15.64 -12.31 -21.45
C ASP A 206 15.86 -10.84 -21.10
N THR A 207 15.14 -9.96 -21.80
CA THR A 207 15.02 -8.55 -21.39
C THR A 207 14.30 -8.51 -20.05
N PHE A 208 14.78 -7.68 -19.13
CA PHE A 208 14.09 -7.48 -17.86
C PHE A 208 12.67 -6.97 -18.09
N ASP A 209 11.70 -7.54 -17.39
CA ASP A 209 10.33 -7.02 -17.30
C ASP A 209 9.80 -7.38 -15.91
N ILE A 210 9.49 -6.39 -15.09
CA ILE A 210 9.00 -6.59 -13.73
C ILE A 210 7.70 -7.43 -13.69
N ARG A 211 6.87 -7.37 -14.74
CA ARG A 211 5.62 -8.14 -14.82
C ARG A 211 5.90 -9.64 -14.87
N GLU A 212 6.97 -10.04 -15.53
CA GLU A 212 7.38 -11.44 -15.58
C GLU A 212 7.90 -11.92 -14.22
N LEU A 213 8.60 -11.07 -13.46
CA LEU A 213 8.99 -11.38 -12.08
C LEU A 213 7.75 -11.50 -11.16
N GLU A 214 6.81 -10.57 -11.25
CA GLU A 214 5.57 -10.58 -10.47
C GLU A 214 4.72 -11.82 -10.75
N LYS A 215 4.55 -12.16 -12.04
CA LYS A 215 3.83 -13.35 -12.47
C LYS A 215 4.54 -14.64 -12.04
N SER A 216 5.86 -14.67 -12.10
CA SER A 216 6.67 -15.78 -11.59
C SER A 216 6.49 -15.96 -10.07
N ARG A 217 6.49 -14.85 -9.31
CA ARG A 217 6.23 -14.84 -7.87
C ARG A 217 4.84 -15.40 -7.57
N GLU A 218 3.83 -14.96 -8.31
CA GLU A 218 2.45 -15.44 -8.19
C GLU A 218 2.34 -16.94 -8.52
N ASN A 219 2.91 -17.39 -9.63
CA ASN A 219 2.91 -18.81 -10.03
C ASN A 219 3.52 -19.72 -8.97
N LEU A 220 4.62 -19.27 -8.34
CA LEU A 220 5.26 -19.99 -7.25
C LEU A 220 4.40 -19.96 -5.98
N TYR A 221 3.82 -18.81 -5.65
CA TYR A 221 2.93 -18.67 -4.49
C TYR A 221 1.68 -19.56 -4.61
N MET A 222 1.07 -19.63 -5.79
CA MET A 222 -0.09 -20.49 -6.09
C MET A 222 0.19 -22.00 -5.97
N THR A 223 1.44 -22.42 -5.81
CA THR A 223 1.75 -23.83 -5.50
C THR A 223 1.34 -24.23 -4.09
N ASP A 224 1.07 -23.28 -3.18
CA ASP A 224 0.77 -23.49 -1.76
C ASP A 224 1.89 -24.22 -0.97
N ILE A 225 3.08 -24.35 -1.57
CA ILE A 225 4.24 -25.04 -0.99
C ILE A 225 5.20 -24.08 -0.33
N PHE A 226 5.17 -22.80 -0.71
CA PHE A 226 6.00 -21.76 -0.14
C PHE A 226 5.17 -20.85 0.75
N SER A 227 5.68 -20.54 1.95
CA SER A 227 5.11 -19.51 2.82
C SER A 227 5.61 -18.12 2.43
N THR A 228 6.81 -18.06 1.85
CA THR A 228 7.44 -16.83 1.38
C THR A 228 8.00 -17.06 -0.02
N VAL A 229 7.70 -16.16 -0.95
CA VAL A 229 8.32 -16.11 -2.28
C VAL A 229 8.79 -14.68 -2.50
N LYS A 230 10.12 -14.49 -2.55
CA LYS A 230 10.75 -13.20 -2.86
C LYS A 230 11.63 -13.35 -4.08
N LEU A 231 11.51 -12.42 -5.02
CA LEU A 231 12.37 -12.30 -6.18
C LEU A 231 13.10 -10.97 -6.04
N ASP A 232 14.39 -11.04 -5.73
CA ASP A 232 15.23 -9.87 -5.49
C ASP A 232 16.10 -9.62 -6.72
N ILE A 233 16.23 -8.36 -7.12
CA ILE A 233 17.14 -7.94 -8.17
C ILE A 233 18.48 -7.65 -7.50
N GLU A 234 19.41 -8.58 -7.65
CA GLU A 234 20.77 -8.34 -7.21
C GLU A 234 21.46 -7.36 -8.16
N ASN A 235 22.32 -6.52 -7.56
CA ASN A 235 23.16 -5.58 -8.29
C ASN A 235 22.38 -4.54 -9.10
N GLU A 236 21.15 -4.17 -8.71
CA GLU A 236 20.39 -3.09 -9.37
C GLU A 236 21.19 -1.78 -9.41
N ASP A 237 21.88 -1.45 -8.31
CA ASP A 237 22.75 -0.27 -8.18
C ASP A 237 24.20 -0.48 -8.64
N SER A 238 24.56 -1.67 -9.15
CA SER A 238 25.93 -1.91 -9.64
C SER A 238 26.16 -1.29 -11.02
N GLU A 239 27.44 -1.11 -11.37
CA GLU A 239 27.88 -0.68 -12.69
C GLU A 239 27.67 -1.74 -13.79
N ASP A 240 27.30 -2.98 -13.43
CA ASP A 240 27.04 -4.03 -14.41
C ASP A 240 25.87 -3.65 -15.32
N GLU A 241 25.94 -3.98 -16.61
CA GLU A 241 24.84 -3.66 -17.52
C GLU A 241 23.59 -4.52 -17.29
N ASN A 242 23.81 -5.73 -16.78
CA ASN A 242 22.79 -6.77 -16.59
C ASN A 242 22.51 -7.01 -15.11
N VAL A 243 21.34 -7.58 -14.82
CA VAL A 243 20.93 -7.91 -13.45
C VAL A 243 20.98 -9.40 -13.18
N THR A 244 21.18 -9.76 -11.91
CA THR A 244 20.98 -11.12 -11.43
C THR A 244 19.68 -11.16 -10.65
N VAL A 245 18.84 -12.17 -10.88
CA VAL A 245 17.60 -12.34 -10.13
C VAL A 245 17.78 -13.47 -9.13
N ALA A 246 17.60 -13.18 -7.84
CA ALA A 246 17.64 -14.14 -6.76
C ALA A 246 16.22 -14.55 -6.35
N VAL A 247 15.91 -15.85 -6.42
CA VAL A 247 14.62 -16.37 -5.95
C VAL A 247 14.80 -16.98 -4.56
N ASN A 248 14.29 -16.28 -3.56
CA ASN A 248 14.31 -16.67 -2.17
C ASN A 248 12.98 -17.32 -1.78
N LEU A 249 13.05 -18.58 -1.34
CA LEU A 249 11.88 -19.43 -1.11
C LEU A 249 11.91 -20.00 0.31
N ASP A 250 10.88 -19.69 1.10
CA ASP A 250 10.65 -20.35 2.38
C ASP A 250 9.51 -21.34 2.24
N LYS A 251 9.73 -22.55 2.77
CA LYS A 251 8.81 -23.67 2.62
C LYS A 251 7.71 -23.63 3.68
N ALA A 252 6.46 -23.71 3.22
CA ALA A 252 5.30 -23.91 4.07
C ALA A 252 5.16 -25.37 4.52
N LYS A 253 4.19 -25.63 5.40
CA LYS A 253 3.79 -27.02 5.74
C LYS A 253 3.19 -27.69 4.49
N GLU A 254 3.92 -28.63 3.91
CA GLU A 254 3.49 -29.41 2.74
C GLU A 254 2.38 -30.41 3.07
N LYS A 255 2.45 -30.97 4.27
CA LYS A 255 1.54 -32.02 4.73
C LYS A 255 0.52 -31.44 5.68
N SER A 256 -0.75 -31.72 5.44
CA SER A 256 -1.84 -31.27 6.29
C SER A 256 -2.93 -32.33 6.41
N ILE A 257 -3.59 -32.32 7.56
CA ILE A 257 -4.79 -33.12 7.82
C ILE A 257 -5.95 -32.14 7.94
N LYS A 258 -7.04 -32.41 7.22
CA LYS A 258 -8.24 -31.57 7.20
C LYS A 258 -9.44 -32.42 7.59
N THR A 259 -10.19 -31.97 8.59
CA THR A 259 -11.47 -32.55 8.98
C THR A 259 -12.57 -31.56 8.63
N SER A 260 -13.63 -32.01 7.95
CA SER A 260 -14.76 -31.17 7.54
C SER A 260 -16.07 -31.83 7.96
N ILE A 261 -16.98 -31.04 8.52
CA ILE A 261 -18.32 -31.47 8.92
C ILE A 261 -19.33 -30.65 8.13
N GLY A 262 -20.40 -31.27 7.63
CA GLY A 262 -21.44 -30.58 6.88
C GLY A 262 -22.80 -31.21 7.05
N TYR A 263 -23.84 -30.46 6.68
CA TYR A 263 -25.22 -30.92 6.63
C TYR A 263 -25.85 -30.41 5.32
N SER A 264 -26.70 -31.21 4.69
CA SER A 264 -27.56 -30.79 3.59
C SER A 264 -28.94 -31.44 3.74
N THR A 265 -29.96 -30.79 3.21
CA THR A 265 -31.35 -31.30 3.27
C THR A 265 -31.49 -32.62 2.51
N ASP A 266 -30.73 -32.81 1.42
CA ASP A 266 -30.83 -33.98 0.55
C ASP A 266 -29.88 -35.12 0.94
N GLU A 267 -28.74 -34.84 1.58
CA GLU A 267 -27.70 -35.86 1.89
C GLU A 267 -27.44 -36.02 3.40
N GLY A 268 -28.12 -35.26 4.25
CA GLY A 268 -27.99 -35.35 5.70
C GLY A 268 -26.61 -34.92 6.24
N PRO A 269 -26.22 -35.38 7.44
CA PRO A 269 -24.93 -35.06 8.04
C PRO A 269 -23.79 -35.81 7.33
N ARG A 270 -22.66 -35.12 7.14
CA ARG A 270 -21.44 -35.67 6.54
C ARG A 270 -20.19 -35.30 7.32
N VAL A 271 -19.24 -36.22 7.38
CA VAL A 271 -17.89 -36.00 7.94
C VAL A 271 -16.85 -36.46 6.92
N LYS A 272 -15.90 -35.56 6.59
CA LYS A 272 -14.79 -35.83 5.67
C LYS A 272 -13.46 -35.65 6.40
N PHE A 273 -12.59 -36.65 6.28
CA PHE A 273 -11.18 -36.57 6.69
C PHE A 273 -10.31 -36.59 5.43
N SER A 274 -9.45 -35.59 5.25
CA SER A 274 -8.48 -35.53 4.16
C SER A 274 -7.05 -35.48 4.72
N TRP A 275 -6.16 -36.29 4.16
CA TRP A 275 -4.72 -36.11 4.26
C TRP A 275 -4.21 -35.55 2.94
N ILE A 276 -3.49 -34.43 3.00
CA ILE A 276 -3.01 -33.69 1.83
C ILE A 276 -1.49 -33.61 1.92
N ASP A 277 -0.81 -34.04 0.86
CA ASP A 277 0.60 -33.79 0.59
C ASP A 277 0.70 -32.88 -0.63
N LYS A 278 1.21 -31.66 -0.45
CA LYS A 278 1.29 -30.65 -1.51
C LYS A 278 2.50 -30.81 -2.44
N ASN A 279 3.47 -31.65 -2.09
CA ASN A 279 4.74 -31.77 -2.81
C ASN A 279 5.20 -33.23 -2.91
N MET A 280 4.27 -34.10 -3.33
CA MET A 280 4.56 -35.49 -3.60
C MET A 280 5.64 -35.59 -4.70
N PHE A 281 6.73 -36.32 -4.44
CA PHE A 281 7.89 -36.46 -5.33
C PHE A 281 8.79 -35.22 -5.52
N ASP A 282 8.67 -34.20 -4.66
CA ASP A 282 9.53 -33.00 -4.72
C ASP A 282 9.39 -32.20 -6.05
N ASP A 283 8.24 -32.31 -6.74
CA ASP A 283 7.97 -31.68 -8.05
C ASP A 283 6.64 -30.89 -8.14
N PHE A 284 6.12 -30.43 -6.99
CA PHE A 284 4.86 -29.69 -6.86
C PHE A 284 3.57 -30.49 -7.12
N ARG A 285 3.62 -31.83 -7.22
CA ARG A 285 2.40 -32.63 -7.32
C ARG A 285 1.68 -32.71 -5.99
N ARG A 286 0.38 -32.44 -6.02
CA ARG A 286 -0.51 -32.58 -4.87
C ARG A 286 -1.15 -33.96 -4.84
N LEU A 287 -1.02 -34.68 -3.73
CA LEU A 287 -1.79 -35.87 -3.39
C LEU A 287 -2.79 -35.52 -2.29
N GLU A 288 -4.07 -35.81 -2.52
CA GLU A 288 -5.09 -35.74 -1.48
C GLU A 288 -5.78 -37.11 -1.37
N THR A 289 -5.66 -37.72 -0.20
CA THR A 289 -6.39 -38.93 0.18
C THR A 289 -7.50 -38.52 1.12
N SER A 290 -8.75 -38.91 0.83
CA SER A 290 -9.87 -38.55 1.71
C SER A 290 -10.82 -39.70 1.98
N LEU A 291 -11.31 -39.76 3.22
CA LEU A 291 -12.38 -40.63 3.68
C LEU A 291 -13.63 -39.77 3.91
N ASN A 292 -14.75 -40.14 3.29
CA ASN A 292 -16.03 -39.44 3.42
C ASN A 292 -17.08 -40.39 4.00
N ILE A 293 -17.73 -39.98 5.08
CA ILE A 293 -18.80 -40.74 5.75
C ILE A 293 -20.06 -39.88 5.67
N MET A 294 -21.13 -40.43 5.09
CA MET A 294 -22.41 -39.76 4.85
C MET A 294 -23.56 -40.65 5.31
N GLN A 295 -24.60 -40.05 5.89
CA GLN A 295 -25.81 -40.76 6.28
C GLN A 295 -26.94 -40.45 5.32
N TYR A 296 -27.32 -41.42 4.48
CA TYR A 296 -28.55 -41.34 3.69
C TYR A 296 -29.75 -41.44 4.63
N THR A 297 -30.65 -40.46 4.55
CA THR A 297 -31.95 -40.46 5.23
C THR A 297 -33.06 -40.53 4.21
#